data_AF-A0A3B8PNI5-F1
#
_entry.id   AF-A0A3B8PNI5-F1
#
_cell.length_a   1.000
_cell.length_b   1.000
_cell.length_c   1.000
_cell.angle_alpha   90.00
_cell.angle_beta   90.00
_cell.angle_gamma   90.00
#
_symmetry.space_group_name_H-M   'P 1'
#
loop_
_entity.id
_entity.type
_entity.pdbx_description
1 polymer ?
#
loop_
_entity_poly.entity_id
_entity_poly.type
_entity_poly.pdbx_seq_one_letter_code
_entity_poly.pdbx_strand_id
1 'polypeptide(L)'
;DAMAKFILSVTYPPAQRRAYTNVVSTRARNGFELFHVKGDDDPGKRRPNICGNCHRMPFLVSTNTPGTGMDAPTWRGAYDRWLILPQGRLNIIDFDFYRKIAEQGAPERRVWRMSWGSRRRFDPVWDMVLENSTGFSGSFARQITLNRTSIDDDLTTDLLDALERSAGEGGVTLQGNGAFLDDTKATPVTLEYAHRGKEAAYFETGGDRRSFTRKTLVSLASKGRLVATFTAGLGTRVDLNHPQPALWTPGPIHPQRGRQKFPVLRTGSSTMTISGRHIRKGARVIVDGRRVPGSIKTKRDVVTIALAELPTTGLHLLQVQNPGGLFSNDFIFFVEAARTETTANPVGTWRLAVKSKSRPDRDHMYSIQISREGDKLVGVHTRSKSRTAKATSVTLSGSELSFKVPRNSKMTMAYKGTIAGDSISGTMEYRPQDGSPSRRKFSGTREKR
;
A
#
# COMPACT_ATOMS: atom_id res chain seq x y z
N ASP A 1 -18.60 10.77 24.32
CA ASP A 1 -17.18 10.40 24.47
C ASP A 1 -16.96 8.93 24.84
N ALA A 2 -17.70 8.35 25.79
CA ALA A 2 -17.55 6.94 26.21
C ALA A 2 -17.61 5.91 25.06
N MET A 3 -18.52 6.06 24.10
CA MET A 3 -18.60 5.18 22.92
C MET A 3 -17.34 5.22 22.05
N ALA A 4 -16.76 6.41 21.85
CA ALA A 4 -15.52 6.54 21.09
C ALA A 4 -14.34 5.85 21.80
N LYS A 5 -14.27 5.99 23.14
CA LYS A 5 -13.28 5.28 23.96
C LYS A 5 -13.48 3.77 23.92
N PHE A 6 -14.71 3.28 24.04
CA PHE A 6 -15.02 1.87 23.89
C PHE A 6 -14.56 1.33 22.53
N ILE A 7 -14.94 1.98 21.43
CA ILE A 7 -14.55 1.56 20.07
C ILE A 7 -13.02 1.54 19.90
N LEU A 8 -12.30 2.53 20.44
CA LEU A 8 -10.84 2.58 20.40
C LEU A 8 -10.18 1.49 21.27
N SER A 9 -10.83 1.05 22.34
CA SER A 9 -10.33 -0.01 23.22
C SER A 9 -10.48 -1.41 22.63
N VAL A 10 -11.40 -1.61 21.68
CA VAL A 10 -11.63 -2.89 21.02
C VAL A 10 -10.68 -3.02 19.83
N THR A 11 -9.65 -3.85 19.94
CA THR A 11 -8.69 -4.12 18.86
C THR A 11 -9.31 -4.98 17.76
N TYR A 12 -8.88 -4.80 16.51
CA TYR A 12 -9.28 -5.70 15.40
C TYR A 12 -8.85 -7.14 15.71
N PRO A 13 -9.57 -8.17 15.24
CA PRO A 13 -9.07 -9.54 15.40
C PRO A 13 -7.78 -9.73 14.58
N PRO A 14 -6.84 -10.59 15.02
CA PRO A 14 -5.71 -11.01 14.20
C PRO A 14 -6.18 -11.66 12.89
N ALA A 15 -5.43 -11.44 11.81
CA ALA A 15 -5.72 -12.05 10.52
C ALA A 15 -5.59 -13.58 10.58
N GLN A 16 -6.69 -14.30 10.31
CA GLN A 16 -6.79 -15.75 10.54
C GLN A 16 -5.73 -16.57 9.79
N ARG A 17 -5.42 -16.19 8.55
CA ARG A 17 -4.50 -16.95 7.68
C ARG A 17 -3.21 -16.20 7.36
N ARG A 18 -2.97 -15.02 7.97
CA ARG A 18 -1.68 -14.35 7.78
C ARG A 18 -0.57 -15.25 8.29
N ALA A 19 0.43 -15.47 7.43
CA ALA A 19 1.55 -16.34 7.74
C ALA A 19 2.28 -15.88 9.01
N TYR A 20 2.85 -16.82 9.77
CA TYR A 20 3.65 -16.52 10.96
C TYR A 20 4.91 -15.70 10.66
N THR A 21 5.32 -15.64 9.38
CA THR A 21 6.37 -14.77 8.87
C THR A 21 5.94 -13.31 8.73
N ASN A 22 4.67 -12.99 8.97
CA ASN A 22 4.03 -11.69 8.77
C ASN A 22 3.94 -11.22 7.30
N VAL A 23 4.41 -12.03 6.34
CA VAL A 23 4.38 -11.72 4.91
C VAL A 23 3.08 -12.24 4.30
N VAL A 24 2.40 -11.40 3.51
CA VAL A 24 1.20 -11.83 2.76
C VAL A 24 1.57 -12.72 1.58
N SER A 25 0.71 -13.68 1.27
CA SER A 25 0.86 -14.53 0.09
C SER A 25 0.71 -13.74 -1.21
N THR A 26 1.29 -14.26 -2.29
CA THR A 26 1.08 -13.70 -3.64
C THR A 26 -0.40 -13.68 -4.02
N ARG A 27 -1.18 -14.68 -3.58
CA ARG A 27 -2.63 -14.73 -3.84
C ARG A 27 -3.35 -13.59 -3.11
N ALA A 28 -3.04 -13.36 -1.83
CA ALA A 28 -3.57 -12.23 -1.10
C ALA A 28 -3.17 -10.88 -1.71
N ARG A 29 -1.90 -10.70 -2.11
CA ARG A 29 -1.43 -9.49 -2.81
C ARG A 29 -2.21 -9.22 -4.10
N ASN A 30 -2.44 -10.26 -4.91
CA ASN A 30 -3.29 -10.16 -6.10
C ASN A 30 -4.73 -9.79 -5.72
N GLY A 31 -5.24 -10.31 -4.61
CA GLY A 31 -6.53 -9.93 -4.04
C GLY A 31 -6.60 -8.44 -3.68
N PHE A 32 -5.58 -7.88 -3.02
CA PHE A 32 -5.51 -6.43 -2.74
C PHE A 32 -5.60 -5.61 -4.04
N GLU A 33 -4.86 -6.00 -5.07
CA GLU A 33 -4.87 -5.29 -6.36
C GLU A 33 -6.23 -5.38 -7.05
N LEU A 34 -6.83 -6.57 -7.10
CA LEU A 34 -8.15 -6.80 -7.67
C LEU A 34 -9.21 -6.00 -6.92
N PHE A 35 -9.20 -6.05 -5.59
CA PHE A 35 -10.21 -5.40 -4.76
C PHE A 35 -10.15 -3.88 -4.85
N HIS A 36 -8.95 -3.29 -4.81
CA HIS A 36 -8.79 -1.84 -4.70
C HIS A 36 -8.45 -1.11 -6.01
N VAL A 37 -7.99 -1.81 -7.04
CA VAL A 37 -7.37 -1.19 -8.23
C VAL A 37 -7.96 -1.68 -9.54
N LYS A 38 -7.94 -3.00 -9.79
CA LYS A 38 -8.32 -3.59 -11.09
C LYS A 38 -9.82 -3.87 -11.20
N GLY A 39 -10.46 -4.30 -10.11
CA GLY A 39 -11.88 -4.64 -10.07
C GLY A 39 -12.23 -6.00 -10.68
N ASP A 40 -13.48 -6.39 -10.50
CA ASP A 40 -14.08 -7.59 -11.08
C ASP A 40 -14.55 -7.31 -12.52
N ASP A 41 -14.05 -8.09 -13.48
CA ASP A 41 -14.32 -7.93 -14.91
C ASP A 41 -15.58 -8.72 -15.28
N ASP A 42 -16.73 -8.26 -14.79
CA ASP A 42 -18.04 -8.82 -15.14
C ASP A 42 -18.36 -8.52 -16.62
N PRO A 43 -18.50 -9.53 -17.50
CA PRO A 43 -18.81 -9.34 -18.92
C PRO A 43 -20.12 -8.58 -19.16
N GLY A 44 -21.06 -8.62 -18.21
CA GLY A 44 -22.32 -7.88 -18.28
C GLY A 44 -22.19 -6.39 -17.92
N LYS A 45 -21.00 -5.91 -17.56
CA LYS A 45 -20.75 -4.52 -17.15
C LYS A 45 -19.77 -3.84 -18.11
N ARG A 46 -20.03 -2.54 -18.38
CA ARG A 46 -19.15 -1.73 -19.25
C ARG A 46 -17.78 -1.43 -18.66
N ARG A 47 -17.62 -1.57 -17.34
CA ARG A 47 -16.38 -1.29 -16.61
C ARG A 47 -16.23 -2.27 -15.45
N PRO A 48 -14.99 -2.61 -15.07
CA PRO A 48 -14.75 -3.45 -13.90
C PRO A 48 -15.34 -2.84 -12.63
N ASN A 49 -15.94 -3.67 -11.78
CA ASN A 49 -16.44 -3.25 -10.49
C ASN A 49 -15.32 -3.26 -9.44
N ILE A 50 -14.94 -2.08 -8.93
CA ILE A 50 -13.85 -1.95 -7.94
C ILE A 50 -14.46 -1.82 -6.55
N CYS A 51 -14.50 -2.92 -5.80
CA CYS A 51 -15.07 -2.98 -4.45
C CYS A 51 -14.45 -1.94 -3.51
N GLY A 52 -13.15 -1.70 -3.62
CA GLY A 52 -12.41 -0.72 -2.84
C GLY A 52 -12.83 0.74 -3.03
N ASN A 53 -13.70 1.05 -4.01
CA ASN A 53 -14.31 2.38 -4.13
C ASN A 53 -15.33 2.64 -3.01
N CYS A 54 -16.04 1.60 -2.58
CA CYS A 54 -17.03 1.61 -1.49
C CYS A 54 -16.41 1.10 -0.18
N HIS A 55 -15.53 0.11 -0.26
CA HIS A 55 -14.83 -0.51 0.88
C HIS A 55 -13.42 0.07 1.04
N ARG A 56 -13.35 1.29 1.55
CA ARG A 56 -12.12 2.09 1.55
C ARG A 56 -11.20 1.73 2.72
N MET A 57 -9.90 1.86 2.51
CA MET A 57 -8.92 1.83 3.61
C MET A 57 -9.18 3.00 4.57
N PRO A 58 -8.95 2.85 5.89
CA PRO A 58 -8.22 1.74 6.52
C PRO A 58 -9.10 0.57 6.98
N PHE A 59 -10.42 0.75 7.09
CA PHE A 59 -11.33 -0.18 7.76
C PHE A 59 -12.29 -0.92 6.83
N LEU A 60 -12.11 -0.75 5.51
CA LEU A 60 -12.84 -1.40 4.43
C LEU A 60 -14.35 -1.16 4.48
N VAL A 61 -14.72 0.01 5.01
CA VAL A 61 -16.09 0.52 5.10
C VAL A 61 -16.13 2.02 4.80
N SER A 62 -17.32 2.56 4.58
CA SER A 62 -17.58 4.00 4.48
C SER A 62 -18.96 4.28 5.06
N THR A 63 -19.11 5.42 5.74
CA THR A 63 -20.41 5.83 6.31
C THR A 63 -21.38 6.22 5.22
N ASN A 64 -22.69 6.05 5.44
CA ASN A 64 -23.75 6.47 4.52
C ASN A 64 -23.67 5.80 3.14
N THR A 65 -23.31 4.51 3.09
CA THR A 65 -23.34 3.76 1.82
C THR A 65 -24.79 3.65 1.33
N PRO A 66 -25.17 4.26 0.18
CA PRO A 66 -26.56 4.32 -0.26
C PRO A 66 -27.16 2.92 -0.50
N GLY A 67 -28.41 2.72 -0.08
CA GLY A 67 -29.17 1.49 -0.30
C GLY A 67 -28.87 0.34 0.68
N THR A 68 -27.63 0.20 1.17
CA THR A 68 -27.27 -0.88 2.10
C THR A 68 -27.22 -0.41 3.56
N GLY A 69 -26.86 0.84 3.86
CA GLY A 69 -26.87 1.35 5.24
C GLY A 69 -25.79 0.73 6.14
N MET A 70 -24.62 0.41 5.58
CA MET A 70 -23.44 0.01 6.37
C MET A 70 -22.93 1.21 7.19
N ASP A 71 -23.57 1.48 8.33
CA ASP A 71 -23.17 2.57 9.25
C ASP A 71 -22.24 2.08 10.37
N ALA A 72 -21.91 0.78 10.39
CA ALA A 72 -20.86 0.25 11.25
C ALA A 72 -19.48 0.65 10.70
N PRO A 73 -18.62 1.31 11.49
CA PRO A 73 -17.34 1.87 11.01
C PRO A 73 -16.25 0.80 10.82
N THR A 74 -16.62 -0.46 10.55
CA THR A 74 -15.67 -1.56 10.51
C THR A 74 -16.14 -2.77 9.69
N TRP A 75 -15.20 -3.36 8.94
CA TRP A 75 -15.39 -4.65 8.27
C TRP A 75 -15.08 -5.87 9.18
N ARG A 76 -15.00 -5.70 10.51
CA ARG A 76 -14.71 -6.79 11.47
C ARG A 76 -15.57 -8.04 11.26
N GLY A 77 -16.87 -7.87 11.00
CA GLY A 77 -17.79 -8.98 10.73
C GLY A 77 -17.42 -9.84 9.51
N ALA A 78 -16.67 -9.29 8.55
CA ALA A 78 -16.14 -10.05 7.41
C ALA A 78 -15.07 -11.06 7.81
N TYR A 79 -14.26 -10.72 8.83
CA TYR A 79 -13.27 -11.62 9.43
C TYR A 79 -13.95 -12.64 10.36
N ASP A 80 -15.07 -12.24 11.00
CA ASP A 80 -15.87 -13.08 11.90
C ASP A 80 -16.90 -13.98 11.17
N ARG A 81 -16.58 -14.36 9.92
CA ARG A 81 -17.11 -15.52 9.18
C ARG A 81 -18.51 -15.43 8.58
N TRP A 82 -19.31 -14.41 8.92
CA TRP A 82 -20.67 -14.29 8.41
C TRP A 82 -20.82 -13.11 7.46
N LEU A 83 -21.33 -13.36 6.25
CA LEU A 83 -21.79 -12.29 5.36
C LEU A 83 -23.05 -11.67 5.98
N ILE A 84 -22.85 -10.74 6.91
CA ILE A 84 -23.93 -10.02 7.57
C ILE A 84 -24.28 -8.82 6.69
N LEU A 85 -25.47 -8.87 6.09
CA LEU A 85 -26.05 -7.67 5.51
C LEU A 85 -26.52 -6.73 6.63
N PRO A 86 -26.47 -5.40 6.44
CA PRO A 86 -26.91 -4.44 7.45
C PRO A 86 -28.27 -4.78 8.05
N GLN A 87 -28.33 -4.76 9.38
CA GLN A 87 -29.54 -4.97 10.20
C GLN A 87 -30.23 -6.33 10.00
N GLY A 88 -29.57 -7.33 9.40
CA GLY A 88 -30.22 -8.63 9.14
C GLY A 88 -31.47 -8.53 8.26
N ARG A 89 -31.60 -7.45 7.45
CA ARG A 89 -32.82 -7.08 6.72
C ARG A 89 -33.37 -8.15 5.78
N LEU A 90 -32.55 -9.12 5.41
CA LEU A 90 -32.96 -10.28 4.65
C LEU A 90 -32.69 -11.50 5.52
N ASN A 91 -33.75 -12.23 5.88
CA ASN A 91 -33.63 -13.58 6.40
C ASN A 91 -33.19 -14.48 5.24
N ILE A 92 -31.92 -14.34 4.83
CA ILE A 92 -31.43 -14.89 3.57
C ILE A 92 -31.59 -16.42 3.51
N ILE A 93 -31.70 -17.05 4.69
CA ILE A 93 -32.03 -18.47 4.88
C ILE A 93 -33.32 -18.91 4.16
N ASP A 94 -34.28 -18.00 3.97
CA ASP A 94 -35.57 -18.31 3.35
C ASP A 94 -35.49 -18.36 1.83
N PHE A 95 -34.42 -17.84 1.21
CA PHE A 95 -34.20 -17.99 -0.22
C PHE A 95 -33.59 -19.36 -0.55
N ASP A 96 -34.21 -20.09 -1.48
CA ASP A 96 -33.76 -21.44 -1.88
C ASP A 96 -32.29 -21.54 -2.29
N PHE A 97 -31.74 -20.49 -2.91
CA PHE A 97 -30.32 -20.46 -3.30
C PHE A 97 -29.38 -20.47 -2.08
N TYR A 98 -29.78 -19.85 -0.97
CA TYR A 98 -28.98 -19.77 0.25
C TYR A 98 -29.32 -20.89 1.23
N ARG A 99 -30.59 -21.34 1.30
CA ARG A 99 -31.02 -22.50 2.09
C ARG A 99 -30.09 -23.70 1.84
N LYS A 100 -29.86 -24.04 0.56
CA LYS A 100 -28.95 -25.13 0.16
C LYS A 100 -27.50 -24.93 0.62
N ILE A 101 -27.04 -23.69 0.73
CA ILE A 101 -25.69 -23.36 1.22
C ILE A 101 -25.65 -23.46 2.75
N ALA A 102 -26.71 -23.03 3.42
CA ALA A 102 -26.83 -23.10 4.87
C ALA A 102 -26.99 -24.53 5.39
N GLU A 103 -27.74 -25.39 4.69
CA GLU A 103 -27.83 -26.83 4.96
C GLU A 103 -26.46 -27.54 4.90
N GLN A 104 -25.50 -26.98 4.17
CA GLN A 104 -24.11 -27.46 4.09
C GLN A 104 -23.20 -26.84 5.17
N GLY A 105 -23.76 -26.12 6.14
CA GLY A 105 -23.01 -25.40 7.17
C GLY A 105 -22.41 -24.07 6.70
N ALA A 106 -22.92 -23.49 5.60
CA ALA A 106 -22.52 -22.20 5.04
C ALA A 106 -20.99 -22.04 4.86
N PRO A 107 -20.33 -22.86 4.02
CA PRO A 107 -18.89 -22.79 3.82
C PRO A 107 -18.44 -21.38 3.38
N GLU A 108 -17.68 -20.69 4.24
CA GLU A 108 -17.37 -19.25 4.13
C GLU A 108 -16.87 -18.84 2.75
N ARG A 109 -15.87 -19.55 2.21
CA ARG A 109 -15.31 -19.26 0.89
C ARG A 109 -16.37 -19.33 -0.21
N ARG A 110 -17.32 -20.26 -0.10
CA ARG A 110 -18.42 -20.41 -1.07
C ARG A 110 -19.39 -19.25 -0.97
N VAL A 111 -19.72 -18.83 0.25
CA VAL A 111 -20.58 -17.67 0.53
C VAL A 111 -19.95 -16.40 -0.06
N TRP A 112 -18.67 -16.17 0.22
CA TRP A 112 -17.95 -14.99 -0.28
C TRP A 112 -17.85 -14.95 -1.81
N ARG A 113 -17.65 -16.10 -2.46
CA ARG A 113 -17.62 -16.18 -3.93
C ARG A 113 -18.91 -15.73 -4.60
N MET A 114 -20.05 -15.74 -3.90
CA MET A 114 -21.29 -15.21 -4.44
C MET A 114 -21.21 -13.70 -4.72
N SER A 115 -20.45 -12.94 -3.93
CA SER A 115 -20.29 -11.48 -4.06
C SER A 115 -19.66 -11.04 -5.38
N TRP A 116 -18.96 -11.93 -6.08
CA TRP A 116 -18.37 -11.72 -7.41
C TRP A 116 -18.82 -12.79 -8.42
N GLY A 117 -20.01 -13.36 -8.23
CA GLY A 117 -20.61 -14.31 -9.18
C GLY A 117 -19.75 -15.55 -9.45
N SER A 118 -18.97 -16.00 -8.47
CA SER A 118 -18.05 -17.15 -8.57
C SER A 118 -16.95 -17.04 -9.62
N ARG A 119 -16.70 -15.84 -10.18
CA ARG A 119 -15.65 -15.60 -11.16
C ARG A 119 -14.26 -15.87 -10.58
N ARG A 120 -13.58 -16.89 -11.13
CA ARG A 120 -12.28 -17.37 -10.63
C ARG A 120 -11.18 -16.29 -10.60
N ARG A 121 -11.19 -15.34 -11.54
CA ARG A 121 -10.24 -14.22 -11.56
C ARG A 121 -10.26 -13.41 -10.26
N PHE A 122 -11.43 -13.29 -9.62
CA PHE A 122 -11.61 -12.50 -8.40
C PHE A 122 -11.47 -13.32 -7.12
N ASP A 123 -11.32 -14.65 -7.20
CA ASP A 123 -11.10 -15.53 -6.03
C ASP A 123 -9.88 -15.15 -5.15
N PRO A 124 -8.81 -14.49 -5.63
CA PRO A 124 -7.72 -14.03 -4.77
C PRO A 124 -8.14 -12.99 -3.72
N VAL A 125 -9.28 -12.31 -3.90
CA VAL A 125 -9.85 -11.40 -2.90
C VAL A 125 -10.16 -12.13 -1.60
N TRP A 126 -10.48 -13.42 -1.66
CA TRP A 126 -10.71 -14.21 -0.44
C TRP A 126 -9.46 -14.29 0.45
N ASP A 127 -8.27 -14.49 -0.12
CA ASP A 127 -7.04 -14.53 0.70
C ASP A 127 -6.63 -13.14 1.16
N MET A 128 -6.94 -12.09 0.39
CA MET A 128 -6.82 -10.73 0.90
C MET A 128 -7.64 -10.57 2.18
N VAL A 129 -8.90 -11.02 2.21
CA VAL A 129 -9.73 -10.93 3.43
C VAL A 129 -9.13 -11.76 4.58
N LEU A 130 -8.63 -12.96 4.30
CA LEU A 130 -8.08 -13.85 5.33
C LEU A 130 -6.70 -13.45 5.86
N GLU A 131 -5.90 -12.73 5.07
CA GLU A 131 -4.50 -12.38 5.37
C GLU A 131 -4.29 -10.88 5.64
N ASN A 132 -5.22 -10.00 5.23
CA ASN A 132 -5.17 -8.58 5.57
C ASN A 132 -5.17 -8.44 7.10
N SER A 133 -4.16 -7.73 7.61
CA SER A 133 -4.08 -7.43 9.02
C SER A 133 -4.30 -5.95 9.28
N THR A 134 -5.08 -5.71 10.33
CA THR A 134 -5.29 -4.40 10.92
C THR A 134 -4.91 -4.54 12.38
N GLY A 135 -3.70 -4.15 12.76
CA GLY A 135 -3.25 -4.17 14.16
C GLY A 135 -2.15 -5.17 14.52
N PHE A 136 -2.16 -6.38 13.94
CA PHE A 136 -1.34 -7.49 14.46
C PHE A 136 -0.30 -7.98 13.46
N SER A 137 0.85 -8.41 13.97
CA SER A 137 1.78 -9.24 13.21
C SER A 137 1.16 -10.62 12.98
N GLY A 138 1.40 -11.24 11.82
CA GLY A 138 1.04 -12.65 11.59
C GLY A 138 1.75 -13.64 12.55
N SER A 139 2.84 -13.19 13.16
CA SER A 139 3.58 -13.91 14.21
C SER A 139 2.89 -13.90 15.58
N PHE A 140 1.87 -13.06 15.79
CA PHE A 140 1.19 -12.96 17.08
C PHE A 140 0.51 -14.29 17.46
N ALA A 141 0.56 -14.62 18.75
CA ALA A 141 -0.01 -15.82 19.36
C ALA A 141 0.52 -17.15 18.79
N ARG A 142 1.64 -17.12 18.06
CA ARG A 142 2.35 -18.32 17.63
C ARG A 142 3.22 -18.82 18.77
N GLN A 143 3.33 -20.14 18.86
CA GLN A 143 4.07 -20.82 19.91
C GLN A 143 4.98 -21.90 19.32
N ILE A 144 6.10 -22.12 19.97
CA ILE A 144 7.02 -23.23 19.71
C ILE A 144 7.46 -23.81 21.04
N THR A 145 7.69 -25.12 21.10
CA THR A 145 8.30 -25.77 22.26
C THR A 145 9.63 -26.34 21.84
N LEU A 146 10.68 -26.07 22.61
CA LEU A 146 12.00 -26.69 22.44
C LEU A 146 12.14 -27.81 23.48
N ASN A 147 12.26 -29.05 23.01
CA ASN A 147 12.56 -30.24 23.82
C ASN A 147 13.17 -31.33 22.90
N ARG A 148 13.47 -32.51 23.44
CA ARG A 148 14.06 -33.62 22.66
C ARG A 148 13.23 -34.07 21.45
N THR A 149 11.91 -33.92 21.49
CA THR A 149 11.03 -34.43 20.44
C THR A 149 10.78 -33.42 19.33
N SER A 150 10.87 -32.12 19.63
CA SER A 150 10.56 -31.05 18.67
C SER A 150 11.79 -30.44 18.01
N ILE A 151 12.99 -30.65 18.57
CA ILE A 151 14.17 -29.89 18.15
C ILE A 151 14.68 -30.24 16.75
N ASP A 152 14.43 -31.47 16.30
CA ASP A 152 14.82 -31.95 14.98
C ASP A 152 13.68 -31.81 13.94
N ASP A 153 12.56 -31.16 14.30
CA ASP A 153 11.45 -30.86 13.38
C ASP A 153 11.77 -29.57 12.58
N ASP A 154 11.73 -29.67 11.25
CA ASP A 154 11.91 -28.55 10.33
C ASP A 154 10.97 -27.38 10.64
N LEU A 155 9.72 -27.66 11.02
CA LEU A 155 8.73 -26.64 11.38
C LEU A 155 9.14 -25.88 12.65
N THR A 156 9.76 -26.56 13.62
CA THR A 156 10.26 -25.90 14.84
C THR A 156 11.35 -24.90 14.49
N THR A 157 12.28 -25.29 13.62
CA THR A 157 13.37 -24.41 13.18
C THR A 157 12.84 -23.21 12.39
N ASP A 158 11.93 -23.43 11.43
CA ASP A 158 11.36 -22.36 10.62
C ASP A 158 10.48 -21.40 11.43
N LEU A 159 9.68 -21.91 12.38
CA LEU A 159 8.93 -21.06 13.30
C LEU A 159 9.87 -20.25 14.20
N LEU A 160 10.90 -20.88 14.78
CA LEU A 160 11.87 -20.19 15.63
C LEU A 160 12.55 -19.04 14.87
N ASP A 161 13.00 -19.28 13.62
CA ASP A 161 13.55 -18.25 12.74
C ASP A 161 12.58 -17.08 12.53
N ALA A 162 11.32 -17.40 12.21
CA ALA A 162 10.30 -16.40 11.95
C ALA A 162 9.93 -15.57 13.19
N LEU A 163 9.84 -16.21 14.37
CA LEU A 163 9.50 -15.55 15.62
C LEU A 163 10.64 -14.69 16.16
N GLU A 164 11.88 -15.19 16.13
CA GLU A 164 13.08 -14.40 16.47
C GLU A 164 13.19 -13.16 15.57
N ARG A 165 12.99 -13.34 14.26
CA ARG A 165 13.00 -12.23 13.30
C ARG A 165 11.91 -11.19 13.61
N SER A 166 10.67 -11.64 13.84
CA SER A 166 9.55 -10.75 14.15
C SER A 166 9.79 -10.00 15.47
N ALA A 167 10.33 -10.66 16.48
CA ALA A 167 10.70 -10.05 17.75
C ALA A 167 11.84 -9.02 17.58
N GLY A 168 12.87 -9.33 16.81
CA GLY A 168 13.96 -8.40 16.49
C GLY A 168 13.50 -7.16 15.70
N GLU A 169 12.52 -7.34 14.82
CA GLU A 169 11.85 -6.24 14.13
C GLU A 169 10.91 -5.43 15.05
N GLY A 170 10.55 -5.98 16.21
CA GLY A 170 9.66 -5.39 17.22
C GLY A 170 8.18 -5.67 16.98
N GLY A 171 7.85 -6.61 16.09
CA GLY A 171 6.48 -6.96 15.72
C GLY A 171 5.73 -7.76 16.80
N VAL A 172 6.47 -8.47 17.65
CA VAL A 172 5.98 -9.25 18.80
C VAL A 172 7.01 -9.20 19.94
N THR A 173 6.61 -9.58 21.13
CA THR A 173 7.53 -9.96 22.21
C THR A 173 7.64 -11.48 22.23
N LEU A 174 8.85 -12.05 22.19
CA LEU A 174 9.03 -13.50 22.24
C LEU A 174 9.50 -13.92 23.63
N GLN A 175 8.62 -14.57 24.39
CA GLN A 175 8.89 -14.99 25.77
C GLN A 175 8.76 -16.50 25.91
N GLY A 176 9.77 -17.13 26.51
CA GLY A 176 9.83 -18.55 26.83
C GLY A 176 9.50 -18.82 28.28
N ASN A 177 8.63 -19.77 28.55
CA ASN A 177 8.43 -20.33 29.89
C ASN A 177 8.77 -21.82 29.87
N GLY A 178 9.56 -22.27 30.85
CA GLY A 178 10.04 -23.64 30.87
C GLY A 178 10.83 -23.98 32.11
N ALA A 179 11.63 -25.04 32.03
CA ALA A 179 12.56 -25.44 33.07
C ALA A 179 13.85 -26.03 32.48
N PHE A 180 14.96 -25.74 33.16
CA PHE A 180 16.18 -26.54 32.99
C PHE A 180 16.03 -27.84 33.77
N LEU A 181 16.44 -28.94 33.16
CA LEU A 181 16.35 -30.27 33.72
C LEU A 181 17.75 -30.79 34.05
N ASP A 182 17.89 -31.30 35.26
CA ASP A 182 18.94 -32.23 35.67
C ASP A 182 18.30 -33.57 36.08
N ASP A 183 19.11 -34.58 36.40
CA ASP A 183 18.63 -35.95 36.66
C ASP A 183 17.64 -36.03 37.85
N THR A 184 17.58 -35.01 38.71
CA THR A 184 16.81 -35.05 39.96
C THR A 184 15.88 -33.85 40.16
N LYS A 185 16.01 -32.80 39.36
CA LYS A 185 15.36 -31.51 39.60
C LYS A 185 15.03 -30.78 38.29
N ALA A 186 13.86 -30.15 38.30
CA ALA A 186 13.47 -29.16 37.32
C ALA A 186 13.59 -27.76 37.94
N THR A 187 14.39 -26.88 37.32
CA THR A 187 14.55 -25.48 37.74
C THR A 187 13.80 -24.57 36.77
N PRO A 188 12.70 -23.91 37.20
CA PRO A 188 11.92 -23.03 36.33
C PRO A 188 12.75 -21.89 35.74
N VAL A 189 12.44 -21.51 34.50
CA VAL A 189 13.06 -20.40 33.80
C VAL A 189 12.05 -19.64 32.95
N THR A 190 12.14 -18.32 32.97
CA THR A 190 11.43 -17.43 32.04
C THR A 190 12.44 -16.63 31.25
N LEU A 191 12.38 -16.75 29.93
CA LEU A 191 13.31 -16.15 28.98
C LEU A 191 12.59 -15.10 28.12
N GLU A 192 13.28 -14.05 27.72
CA GLU A 192 12.81 -13.10 26.71
C GLU A 192 13.88 -12.92 25.63
N TYR A 193 13.48 -13.06 24.37
CA TYR A 193 14.35 -12.76 23.24
C TYR A 193 14.43 -11.26 23.02
N ALA A 194 15.64 -10.71 23.04
CA ALA A 194 15.86 -9.29 22.79
C ALA A 194 17.21 -9.04 22.10
N HIS A 195 17.33 -7.87 21.48
CA HIS A 195 18.62 -7.33 21.05
C HIS A 195 19.17 -6.42 22.15
N ARG A 196 20.40 -6.69 22.60
CA ARG A 196 21.17 -5.75 23.42
C ARG A 196 22.41 -5.33 22.62
N GLY A 197 22.37 -4.12 22.09
CA GLY A 197 23.37 -3.66 21.12
C GLY A 197 23.27 -4.43 19.80
N LYS A 198 24.35 -5.07 19.37
CA LYS A 198 24.40 -5.88 18.14
C LYS A 198 24.06 -7.35 18.36
N GLU A 199 24.01 -7.81 19.61
CA GLU A 199 23.81 -9.22 19.93
C GLU A 199 22.36 -9.51 20.26
N ALA A 200 21.83 -10.57 19.66
CA ALA A 200 20.52 -11.12 19.97
C ALA A 200 20.69 -12.36 20.86
N ALA A 201 19.96 -12.40 21.96
CA ALA A 201 20.01 -13.51 22.90
C ALA A 201 18.68 -13.62 23.67
N TYR A 202 18.55 -14.74 24.37
CA TYR A 202 17.49 -15.00 25.34
C TYR A 202 17.98 -14.61 26.72
N PHE A 203 17.28 -13.69 27.38
CA PHE A 203 17.63 -13.21 28.71
C PHE A 203 16.63 -13.72 29.72
N GLU A 204 17.13 -14.22 30.85
CA GLU A 204 16.26 -14.51 32.00
C GLU A 204 15.65 -13.22 32.54
N THR A 205 14.33 -13.23 32.69
CA THR A 205 13.59 -12.09 33.23
C THR A 205 13.50 -12.12 34.77
N GLY A 206 13.66 -13.30 35.37
CA GLY A 206 13.79 -13.52 36.82
C GLY A 206 15.13 -14.18 37.20
N GLY A 207 15.42 -14.29 38.50
CA GLY A 207 16.64 -14.96 39.00
C GLY A 207 17.95 -14.25 38.62
N ASP A 208 18.95 -15.04 38.24
CA ASP A 208 20.35 -14.62 38.00
C ASP A 208 20.55 -13.76 36.73
N ARG A 209 19.47 -13.51 35.96
CA ARG A 209 19.49 -12.69 34.73
C ARG A 209 20.52 -13.16 33.69
N ARG A 210 20.69 -14.47 33.56
CA ARG A 210 21.63 -15.07 32.61
C ARG A 210 21.17 -14.83 31.17
N SER A 211 22.13 -14.87 30.25
CA SER A 211 21.88 -14.78 28.81
C SER A 211 22.23 -16.10 28.12
N PHE A 212 21.39 -16.52 27.18
CA PHE A 212 21.56 -17.74 26.40
C PHE A 212 21.50 -17.43 24.92
N THR A 213 22.43 -18.01 24.15
CA THR A 213 22.30 -18.02 22.69
C THR A 213 21.27 -19.06 22.27
N ARG A 214 20.69 -18.89 21.07
CA ARG A 214 19.85 -19.92 20.46
C ARG A 214 20.55 -21.28 20.42
N LYS A 215 21.81 -21.32 19.97
CA LYS A 215 22.62 -22.55 19.89
C LYS A 215 22.70 -23.27 21.24
N THR A 216 22.86 -22.50 22.33
CA THR A 216 22.88 -23.04 23.69
C THR A 216 21.53 -23.67 24.06
N LEU A 217 20.42 -22.96 23.85
CA LEU A 217 19.09 -23.47 24.18
C LEU A 217 18.73 -24.72 23.36
N VAL A 218 19.02 -24.71 22.06
CA VAL A 218 18.85 -25.85 21.15
C VAL A 218 19.66 -27.06 21.64
N SER A 219 20.93 -26.85 22.01
CA SER A 219 21.78 -27.93 22.52
C SER A 219 21.31 -28.48 23.88
N LEU A 220 20.75 -27.64 24.74
CA LEU A 220 20.18 -28.10 26.01
C LEU A 220 18.90 -28.91 25.77
N ALA A 221 18.04 -28.45 24.87
CA ALA A 221 16.81 -29.15 24.49
C ALA A 221 17.10 -30.52 23.87
N SER A 222 18.06 -30.62 22.94
CA SER A 222 18.44 -31.89 22.32
C SER A 222 19.01 -32.91 23.30
N LYS A 223 19.68 -32.44 24.37
CA LYS A 223 20.17 -33.28 25.47
C LYS A 223 19.11 -33.59 26.53
N GLY A 224 17.87 -33.11 26.39
CA GLY A 224 16.81 -33.27 27.39
C GLY A 224 17.03 -32.45 28.66
N ARG A 225 17.90 -31.44 28.62
CA ARG A 225 18.24 -30.56 29.74
C ARG A 225 17.45 -29.25 29.74
N LEU A 226 16.55 -29.07 28.77
CA LEU A 226 15.65 -27.93 28.67
C LEU A 226 14.33 -28.40 28.06
N VAL A 227 13.24 -27.98 28.67
CA VAL A 227 11.91 -27.94 28.03
C VAL A 227 11.39 -26.52 28.20
N ALA A 228 11.13 -25.82 27.10
CA ALA A 228 10.60 -24.46 27.15
C ALA A 228 9.66 -24.17 25.98
N THR A 229 8.52 -23.52 26.27
CA THR A 229 7.58 -23.05 25.26
C THR A 229 7.72 -21.54 25.10
N PHE A 230 8.09 -21.11 23.89
CA PHE A 230 8.19 -19.71 23.51
C PHE A 230 6.90 -19.27 22.85
N THR A 231 6.36 -18.15 23.32
CA THR A 231 5.11 -17.55 22.86
C THR A 231 5.39 -16.14 22.34
N ALA A 232 4.90 -15.85 21.13
CA ALA A 232 4.93 -14.53 20.54
C ALA A 232 3.73 -13.69 21.02
N GLY A 233 3.97 -12.84 22.03
CA GLY A 233 2.99 -11.96 22.65
C GLY A 233 2.91 -10.56 22.04
N LEU A 234 2.02 -9.74 22.61
CA LEU A 234 1.90 -8.32 22.30
C LEU A 234 2.95 -7.50 23.06
N GLY A 235 3.30 -6.35 22.49
CA GLY A 235 4.01 -5.33 23.25
C GLY A 235 3.15 -4.69 24.34
N THR A 236 3.77 -3.87 25.17
CA THR A 236 3.16 -3.26 26.37
C THR A 236 2.26 -2.06 26.09
N ARG A 237 2.09 -1.65 24.82
CA ARG A 237 1.37 -0.44 24.41
C ARG A 237 0.21 -0.77 23.48
N VAL A 238 -0.71 -1.60 23.98
CA VAL A 238 -1.93 -2.02 23.30
C VAL A 238 -3.11 -1.77 24.24
N ASP A 239 -3.58 -0.52 24.25
CA ASP A 239 -4.68 -0.07 25.11
C ASP A 239 -5.35 1.18 24.50
N LEU A 240 -6.37 1.70 25.19
CA LEU A 240 -7.11 2.90 24.80
C LEU A 240 -6.22 4.13 24.56
N ASN A 241 -5.21 4.32 25.40
CA ASN A 241 -4.30 5.46 25.27
C ASN A 241 -3.33 5.25 24.11
N HIS A 242 -3.09 4.00 23.71
CA HIS A 242 -2.21 3.56 22.64
C HIS A 242 -3.00 3.03 21.42
N PRO A 243 -3.88 3.84 20.80
CA PRO A 243 -4.74 3.36 19.73
C PRO A 243 -3.93 2.92 18.52
N GLN A 244 -4.52 1.99 17.78
CA GLN A 244 -3.97 1.46 16.55
C GLN A 244 -3.73 2.59 15.53
N PRO A 245 -2.55 2.66 14.89
CA PRO A 245 -2.35 3.57 13.78
C PRO A 245 -3.22 3.17 12.58
N ALA A 246 -3.55 4.13 11.73
CA ALA A 246 -4.35 3.90 10.54
C ALA A 246 -3.83 4.72 9.36
N LEU A 247 -3.84 4.15 8.15
CA LEU A 247 -3.34 4.76 6.91
C LEU A 247 -4.39 4.69 5.80
N TRP A 248 -4.58 5.78 5.07
CA TRP A 248 -5.51 5.83 3.93
C TRP A 248 -5.09 6.85 2.86
N THR A 249 -5.81 6.83 1.73
CA THR A 249 -5.55 7.73 0.61
C THR A 249 -5.99 9.16 0.94
N PRO A 250 -5.30 10.22 0.43
CA PRO A 250 -5.59 11.60 0.81
C PRO A 250 -7.07 12.02 0.76
N GLY A 251 -7.49 12.69 1.84
CA GLY A 251 -8.82 13.27 2.03
C GLY A 251 -9.58 12.68 3.22
N PRO A 252 -10.87 13.01 3.41
CA PRO A 252 -11.65 12.53 4.55
C PRO A 252 -11.77 11.01 4.57
N ILE A 253 -11.70 10.45 5.79
CA ILE A 253 -11.71 9.01 6.06
C ILE A 253 -13.11 8.39 5.98
N HIS A 254 -14.16 9.12 6.37
CA HIS A 254 -15.52 8.57 6.54
C HIS A 254 -16.38 8.49 5.26
N PRO A 255 -16.33 9.46 4.31
CA PRO A 255 -17.29 9.48 3.21
C PRO A 255 -16.83 8.61 2.03
N GLN A 256 -17.79 7.96 1.38
CA GLN A 256 -17.55 7.27 0.12
C GLN A 256 -17.24 8.29 -0.99
N ARG A 257 -16.11 8.10 -1.70
CA ARG A 257 -15.58 9.08 -2.66
C ARG A 257 -15.05 8.48 -3.97
N GLY A 258 -15.46 7.26 -4.31
CA GLY A 258 -15.12 6.62 -5.59
C GLY A 258 -13.66 6.12 -5.64
N ARG A 259 -12.97 6.31 -6.78
CA ARG A 259 -11.65 5.70 -7.02
C ARG A 259 -10.59 6.14 -6.01
N GLN A 260 -9.92 5.18 -5.39
CA GLN A 260 -8.74 5.43 -4.55
C GLN A 260 -7.50 5.69 -5.42
N LYS A 261 -6.68 6.68 -5.02
CA LYS A 261 -5.41 6.98 -5.68
C LYS A 261 -4.27 6.63 -4.74
N PHE A 262 -3.57 5.54 -5.04
CA PHE A 262 -2.44 5.08 -4.26
C PHE A 262 -1.14 5.75 -4.72
N PRO A 263 -0.16 5.96 -3.82
CA PRO A 263 1.14 6.51 -4.18
C PRO A 263 1.88 5.60 -5.16
N VAL A 264 2.68 6.23 -6.03
CA VAL A 264 3.62 5.55 -6.93
C VAL A 264 5.00 6.13 -6.67
N LEU A 265 5.92 5.31 -6.19
CA LEU A 265 7.31 5.65 -5.96
C LEU A 265 8.16 5.22 -7.17
N ARG A 266 9.27 5.92 -7.36
CA ARG A 266 10.27 5.64 -8.42
C ARG A 266 11.66 5.98 -7.87
N THR A 267 12.71 5.48 -8.52
CA THR A 267 14.08 5.93 -8.23
C THR A 267 14.17 7.46 -8.29
N GLY A 268 14.73 8.08 -7.26
CA GLY A 268 14.77 9.55 -7.08
C GLY A 268 13.51 10.17 -6.44
N SER A 269 12.45 9.40 -6.25
CA SER A 269 11.23 9.80 -5.55
C SER A 269 10.73 8.66 -4.66
N SER A 270 11.41 8.48 -3.51
CA SER A 270 11.10 7.43 -2.52
C SER A 270 10.14 7.90 -1.41
N THR A 271 9.53 9.06 -1.58
CA THR A 271 8.65 9.69 -0.59
C THR A 271 7.21 9.65 -1.04
N MET A 272 6.32 9.15 -0.19
CA MET A 272 4.88 9.22 -0.37
C MET A 272 4.25 10.19 0.64
N THR A 273 3.19 10.87 0.20
CA THR A 273 2.32 11.65 1.08
C THR A 273 0.94 11.02 1.07
N ILE A 274 0.52 10.57 2.24
CA ILE A 274 -0.74 9.85 2.49
C ILE A 274 -1.46 10.48 3.67
N SER A 275 -2.62 9.93 4.02
CA SER A 275 -3.31 10.30 5.24
C SER A 275 -3.15 9.24 6.32
N GLY A 276 -3.12 9.65 7.58
CA GLY A 276 -2.97 8.74 8.69
C GLY A 276 -3.28 9.37 10.05
N ARG A 277 -3.56 8.53 11.05
CA ARG A 277 -3.87 8.91 12.43
C ARG A 277 -3.24 7.96 13.43
N HIS A 278 -3.14 8.42 14.67
CA HIS A 278 -2.64 7.67 15.82
C HIS A 278 -1.20 7.14 15.65
N ILE A 279 -0.41 7.78 14.78
CA ILE A 279 1.00 7.46 14.59
C ILE A 279 1.82 8.20 15.63
N ARG A 280 2.60 7.46 16.42
CA ARG A 280 3.39 7.97 17.53
C ARG A 280 4.84 8.21 17.14
N LYS A 281 5.54 9.05 17.92
CA LYS A 281 6.99 9.25 17.77
C LYS A 281 7.71 7.90 17.90
N GLY A 282 8.65 7.65 17.00
CA GLY A 282 9.40 6.39 16.93
C GLY A 282 8.70 5.28 16.16
N ALA A 283 7.53 5.53 15.55
CA ALA A 283 6.88 4.57 14.68
C ALA A 283 7.81 4.10 13.56
N ARG A 284 7.71 2.81 13.23
CA ARG A 284 8.56 2.10 12.28
C ARG A 284 7.80 1.85 10.99
N VAL A 285 8.51 1.85 9.87
CA VAL A 285 7.95 1.54 8.56
C VAL A 285 8.08 0.06 8.29
N ILE A 286 6.98 -0.53 7.84
CA ILE A 286 6.87 -1.95 7.51
C ILE A 286 6.45 -2.05 6.04
N VAL A 287 7.18 -2.79 5.23
CA VAL A 287 6.84 -3.05 3.81
C VAL A 287 6.76 -4.56 3.62
N ASP A 288 5.66 -5.02 3.05
CA ASP A 288 5.34 -6.44 2.81
C ASP A 288 5.54 -7.32 4.05
N GLY A 289 5.18 -6.79 5.21
CA GLY A 289 5.27 -7.49 6.49
C GLY A 289 6.64 -7.42 7.18
N ARG A 290 7.64 -6.76 6.59
CA ARG A 290 8.99 -6.63 7.15
C ARG A 290 9.32 -5.20 7.52
N ARG A 291 9.99 -5.01 8.65
CA ARG A 291 10.53 -3.70 9.03
C ARG A 291 11.59 -3.27 8.03
N VAL A 292 11.46 -2.05 7.51
CA VAL A 292 12.44 -1.43 6.60
C VAL A 292 12.94 -0.10 7.16
N PRO A 293 14.15 0.33 6.79
CA PRO A 293 14.62 1.68 7.11
C PRO A 293 13.78 2.73 6.39
N GLY A 294 13.34 3.74 7.13
CA GLY A 294 12.53 4.83 6.59
C GLY A 294 12.24 5.88 7.64
N SER A 295 11.68 7.01 7.21
CA SER A 295 11.27 8.10 8.08
C SER A 295 9.79 8.39 7.94
N ILE A 296 9.17 8.79 9.05
CA ILE A 296 7.76 9.15 9.12
C ILE A 296 7.65 10.56 9.70
N LYS A 297 6.97 11.44 8.98
CA LYS A 297 6.63 12.79 9.44
C LYS A 297 5.12 12.94 9.43
N THR A 298 4.56 13.45 10.53
CA THR A 298 3.11 13.64 10.68
C THR A 298 2.80 15.11 10.93
N LYS A 299 1.76 15.61 10.25
CA LYS A 299 1.19 16.94 10.48
C LYS A 299 -0.33 16.84 10.38
N ARG A 300 -1.01 16.84 11.53
CA ARG A 300 -2.43 16.47 11.63
C ARG A 300 -2.66 15.10 10.98
N ASP A 301 -3.60 15.00 10.04
CA ASP A 301 -3.92 13.79 9.30
C ASP A 301 -3.00 13.56 8.07
N VAL A 302 -2.02 14.44 7.81
CA VAL A 302 -1.08 14.27 6.68
C VAL A 302 0.17 13.55 7.17
N VAL A 303 0.53 12.47 6.47
CA VAL A 303 1.67 11.63 6.79
C VAL A 303 2.58 11.56 5.58
N THR A 304 3.85 11.91 5.77
CA THR A 304 4.90 11.76 4.76
C THR A 304 5.81 10.63 5.20
N ILE A 305 5.94 9.61 4.35
CA ILE A 305 6.81 8.45 4.58
C ILE A 305 7.86 8.43 3.48
N ALA A 306 9.13 8.41 3.87
CA ALA A 306 10.25 8.24 2.96
C ALA A 306 10.94 6.91 3.24
N LEU A 307 11.06 6.07 2.21
CA LEU A 307 11.81 4.82 2.28
C LEU A 307 13.29 5.10 1.98
N ALA A 308 14.18 4.48 2.75
CA ALA A 308 15.62 4.57 2.46
C ALA A 308 15.96 3.84 1.15
N GLU A 309 15.33 2.69 0.94
CA GLU A 309 15.48 1.86 -0.26
C GLU A 309 14.08 1.50 -0.77
N LEU A 310 13.91 1.49 -2.10
CA LEU A 310 12.67 1.05 -2.71
C LEU A 310 12.68 -0.47 -2.88
N PRO A 311 11.55 -1.16 -2.61
CA PRO A 311 11.41 -2.55 -2.98
C PRO A 311 11.38 -2.70 -4.51
N THR A 312 11.24 -3.94 -4.98
CA THR A 312 11.14 -4.27 -6.42
C THR A 312 9.97 -3.55 -7.10
N THR A 313 9.93 -3.53 -8.44
CA THR A 313 8.79 -2.93 -9.15
C THR A 313 7.52 -3.75 -8.93
N GLY A 314 6.40 -3.09 -8.64
CA GLY A 314 5.11 -3.74 -8.43
C GLY A 314 4.26 -3.07 -7.35
N LEU A 315 3.22 -3.79 -6.92
CA LEU A 315 2.38 -3.43 -5.78
C LEU A 315 3.03 -3.92 -4.49
N HIS A 316 3.06 -3.06 -3.48
CA HIS A 316 3.55 -3.35 -2.14
C HIS A 316 2.54 -2.94 -1.08
N LEU A 317 2.61 -3.60 0.07
CA LEU A 317 1.80 -3.29 1.24
C LEU A 317 2.65 -2.56 2.27
N LEU A 318 2.17 -1.41 2.71
CA LEU A 318 2.78 -0.55 3.71
C LEU A 318 1.99 -0.64 5.00
N GLN A 319 2.69 -0.84 6.10
CA GLN A 319 2.15 -0.59 7.43
C GLN A 319 3.09 0.36 8.18
N VAL A 320 2.55 1.03 9.20
CA VAL A 320 3.35 1.66 10.24
C VAL A 320 3.07 0.98 11.56
N GLN A 321 4.11 0.81 12.38
CA GLN A 321 3.98 0.20 13.69
C GLN A 321 4.41 1.19 14.76
N ASN A 322 3.52 1.45 15.73
CA ASN A 322 3.90 2.25 16.91
C ASN A 322 4.85 1.45 17.82
N PRO A 323 5.83 2.08 18.48
CA PRO A 323 6.77 1.36 19.37
C PRO A 323 6.05 0.59 20.46
N GLY A 324 6.26 -0.72 20.53
CA GLY A 324 5.62 -1.62 21.50
C GLY A 324 4.12 -1.77 21.34
N GLY A 325 3.55 -1.28 20.23
CA GLY A 325 2.11 -1.28 19.97
C GLY A 325 1.74 -1.88 18.63
N LEU A 326 0.50 -1.60 18.23
CA LEU A 326 -0.12 -2.20 17.06
C LEU A 326 0.42 -1.67 15.72
N PHE A 327 0.26 -2.48 14.68
CA PHE A 327 0.44 -2.15 13.28
C PHE A 327 -0.77 -1.39 12.72
N SER A 328 -0.59 -0.66 11.61
CA SER A 328 -1.70 -0.13 10.84
C SER A 328 -2.32 -1.20 9.92
N ASN A 329 -3.37 -0.84 9.20
CA ASN A 329 -3.84 -1.61 8.04
C ASN A 329 -2.74 -1.72 6.97
N ASP A 330 -2.82 -2.80 6.17
CA ASP A 330 -2.03 -2.95 4.94
C ASP A 330 -2.45 -1.91 3.88
N PHE A 331 -1.69 -0.84 3.75
CA PHE A 331 -1.93 0.25 2.81
C PHE A 331 -1.20 0.00 1.48
N ILE A 332 -1.86 0.22 0.34
CA ILE A 332 -1.25 -0.03 -0.97
C ILE A 332 -0.36 1.15 -1.40
N PHE A 333 0.83 0.83 -1.91
CA PHE A 333 1.59 1.73 -2.78
C PHE A 333 2.20 0.93 -3.93
N PHE A 334 2.65 1.64 -4.96
CA PHE A 334 3.34 1.05 -6.10
C PHE A 334 4.78 1.53 -6.14
N VAL A 335 5.67 0.66 -6.60
CA VAL A 335 6.97 1.04 -7.14
C VAL A 335 6.93 0.79 -8.63
N GLU A 336 7.25 1.82 -9.41
CA GLU A 336 7.52 1.66 -10.82
C GLU A 336 9.03 1.72 -11.04
N ALA A 337 9.50 1.06 -12.11
CA ALA A 337 10.84 1.28 -12.61
C ALA A 337 11.07 2.80 -12.73
N ALA A 338 12.32 3.20 -12.52
CA ALA A 338 12.77 4.51 -13.00
C ALA A 338 12.21 4.66 -14.41
N ARG A 339 11.64 5.83 -14.73
CA ARG A 339 11.42 6.12 -16.13
C ARG A 339 12.81 6.01 -16.74
N THR A 340 13.09 4.95 -17.48
CA THR A 340 14.03 5.09 -18.58
C THR A 340 13.53 6.33 -19.27
N GLU A 341 14.37 7.35 -19.36
CA GLU A 341 14.15 8.39 -20.33
C GLU A 341 14.08 7.65 -21.66
N THR A 342 12.88 7.21 -22.05
CA THR A 342 12.56 6.94 -23.44
C THR A 342 12.96 8.24 -24.09
N THR A 343 14.07 8.23 -24.83
CA THR A 343 14.51 9.33 -25.68
C THR A 343 13.27 9.82 -26.39
N ALA A 344 12.71 10.94 -25.90
CA ALA A 344 11.31 11.22 -26.17
C ALA A 344 11.21 11.52 -27.66
N ASN A 345 10.53 10.67 -28.44
CA ASN A 345 10.51 10.87 -29.88
C ASN A 345 9.61 12.07 -30.21
N PRO A 346 10.16 13.23 -30.64
CA PRO A 346 9.35 14.40 -30.90
C PRO A 346 8.70 14.34 -32.28
N VAL A 347 9.12 13.41 -33.15
CA VAL A 347 8.69 13.31 -34.56
C VAL A 347 7.21 12.94 -34.66
N GLY A 348 6.45 13.73 -35.40
CA GLY A 348 5.02 13.57 -35.59
C GLY A 348 4.27 14.90 -35.54
N THR A 349 2.96 14.85 -35.74
CA THR A 349 2.09 16.02 -35.67
C THR A 349 1.48 16.13 -34.30
N TRP A 350 1.60 17.29 -33.67
CA TRP A 350 1.07 17.56 -32.34
C TRP A 350 0.03 18.66 -32.41
N ARG A 351 -1.14 18.43 -31.81
CA ARG A 351 -2.15 19.48 -31.58
C ARG A 351 -1.89 20.11 -30.22
N LEU A 352 -1.70 21.43 -30.19
CA LEU A 352 -1.40 22.20 -28.99
C LEU A 352 -2.60 23.09 -28.63
N ALA A 353 -3.09 22.95 -27.41
CA ALA A 353 -4.08 23.82 -26.79
C ALA A 353 -3.37 24.80 -25.84
N VAL A 354 -3.36 26.08 -26.19
CA VAL A 354 -2.75 27.16 -25.40
C VAL A 354 -3.84 27.92 -24.67
N LYS A 355 -3.72 28.07 -23.35
CA LYS A 355 -4.70 28.82 -22.54
C LYS A 355 -4.79 30.29 -22.98
N SER A 356 -6.00 30.77 -23.23
CA SER A 356 -6.26 32.18 -23.49
C SER A 356 -6.31 32.98 -22.19
N LYS A 357 -5.68 34.16 -22.17
CA LYS A 357 -5.78 35.11 -21.04
C LYS A 357 -7.08 35.90 -21.06
N SER A 358 -7.65 36.16 -22.24
CA SER A 358 -8.85 36.99 -22.41
C SER A 358 -10.15 36.19 -22.47
N ARG A 359 -10.08 34.87 -22.68
CA ARG A 359 -11.24 33.97 -22.74
C ARG A 359 -10.92 32.64 -22.05
N PRO A 360 -11.08 32.55 -20.71
CA PRO A 360 -10.71 31.36 -19.95
C PRO A 360 -11.43 30.07 -20.38
N ASP A 361 -12.59 30.23 -21.04
CA ASP A 361 -13.46 29.17 -21.55
C ASP A 361 -13.00 28.61 -22.92
N ARG A 362 -12.04 29.24 -23.60
CA ARG A 362 -11.58 28.81 -24.93
C ARG A 362 -10.06 28.82 -25.08
N ASP A 363 -9.51 27.67 -25.43
CA ASP A 363 -8.09 27.51 -25.73
C ASP A 363 -7.79 27.89 -27.19
N HIS A 364 -6.62 28.48 -27.43
CA HIS A 364 -6.10 28.64 -28.79
C HIS A 364 -5.49 27.33 -29.26
N MET A 365 -6.07 26.78 -30.33
CA MET A 365 -5.58 25.55 -30.94
C MET A 365 -4.52 25.86 -32.00
N TYR A 366 -3.39 25.18 -31.90
CA TYR A 366 -2.31 25.18 -32.88
C TYR A 366 -1.93 23.75 -33.24
N SER A 367 -1.18 23.55 -34.31
CA SER A 367 -0.45 22.30 -34.52
C SER A 367 1.02 22.55 -34.84
N ILE A 368 1.88 21.59 -34.50
CA ILE A 368 3.29 21.56 -34.86
C ILE A 368 3.61 20.18 -35.41
N GLN A 369 4.04 20.13 -36.67
CA GLN A 369 4.60 18.91 -37.26
C GLN A 369 6.10 18.94 -37.09
N ILE A 370 6.66 17.90 -36.48
CA ILE A 370 8.11 17.76 -36.25
C ILE A 370 8.62 16.60 -37.09
N SER A 371 9.68 16.84 -37.85
CA SER A 371 10.37 15.85 -38.67
C SER A 371 11.88 15.90 -38.42
N ARG A 372 12.58 14.85 -38.88
CA ARG A 372 14.05 14.82 -38.91
C ARG A 372 14.53 15.12 -40.32
N GLU A 373 15.46 16.05 -40.43
CA GLU A 373 16.25 16.33 -41.64
C GLU A 373 17.71 16.06 -41.28
N GLY A 374 18.20 14.87 -41.63
CA GLY A 374 19.48 14.35 -41.11
C GLY A 374 19.47 14.28 -39.57
N ASP A 375 20.49 14.86 -38.94
CA ASP A 375 20.64 14.90 -37.48
C ASP A 375 19.84 16.02 -36.79
N LYS A 376 19.16 16.89 -37.56
CA LYS A 376 18.44 18.05 -37.02
C LYS A 376 16.94 17.79 -36.96
N LEU A 377 16.31 18.35 -35.92
CA LEU A 377 14.87 18.45 -35.83
C LEU A 377 14.40 19.73 -36.52
N VAL A 378 13.35 19.60 -37.32
CA VAL A 378 12.66 20.70 -37.98
C VAL A 378 11.19 20.67 -37.61
N GLY A 379 10.57 21.85 -37.51
CA GLY A 379 9.19 22.00 -37.09
C GLY A 379 8.41 22.92 -38.02
N VAL A 380 7.19 22.54 -38.40
CA VAL A 380 6.24 23.39 -39.14
C VAL A 380 5.03 23.65 -38.27
N HIS A 381 4.88 24.90 -37.82
CA HIS A 381 3.80 25.32 -36.94
C HIS A 381 2.62 25.87 -37.75
N THR A 382 1.42 25.33 -37.53
CA THR A 382 0.19 25.74 -38.22
C THR A 382 -0.75 26.45 -37.25
N ARG A 383 -1.20 27.65 -37.63
CA ARG A 383 -2.17 28.45 -36.84
C ARG A 383 -3.59 28.38 -37.39
N SER A 384 -3.70 28.34 -38.70
CA SER A 384 -4.94 28.16 -39.46
C SER A 384 -4.57 27.50 -40.79
N LYS A 385 -5.56 26.95 -41.52
CA LYS A 385 -5.34 26.25 -42.79
C LYS A 385 -4.50 27.03 -43.82
N SER A 386 -4.47 28.36 -43.74
CA SER A 386 -3.73 29.26 -44.63
C SER A 386 -2.49 29.94 -44.00
N ARG A 387 -2.13 29.62 -42.74
CA ARG A 387 -1.00 30.26 -42.03
C ARG A 387 -0.10 29.24 -41.34
N THR A 388 0.97 28.87 -42.02
CA THR A 388 2.07 28.05 -41.50
C THR A 388 3.32 28.89 -41.27
N ALA A 389 4.18 28.46 -40.34
CA ALA A 389 5.47 29.09 -40.07
C ALA A 389 6.50 28.02 -39.73
N LYS A 390 7.71 28.13 -40.28
CA LYS A 390 8.83 27.27 -39.87
C LYS A 390 9.25 27.64 -38.45
N ALA A 391 9.36 26.63 -37.59
CA ALA A 391 9.89 26.78 -36.26
C ALA A 391 11.43 26.82 -36.32
N THR A 392 12.04 27.64 -35.48
CA THR A 392 13.48 27.75 -35.31
C THR A 392 13.89 27.22 -33.93
N SER A 393 15.17 26.87 -33.77
CA SER A 393 15.71 26.33 -32.52
C SER A 393 14.91 25.14 -31.98
N VAL A 394 14.51 24.20 -32.85
CA VAL A 394 13.82 22.97 -32.46
C VAL A 394 14.84 22.03 -31.84
N THR A 395 14.81 21.90 -30.51
CA THR A 395 15.76 21.09 -29.76
C THR A 395 15.04 20.14 -28.82
N LEU A 396 15.62 18.96 -28.63
CA LEU A 396 15.19 17.99 -27.65
C LEU A 396 16.34 17.74 -26.68
N SER A 397 16.09 17.96 -25.38
CA SER A 397 17.01 17.60 -24.30
C SER A 397 16.29 16.65 -23.35
N GLY A 398 16.68 15.37 -23.35
CA GLY A 398 15.95 14.29 -22.66
C GLY A 398 14.51 14.17 -23.17
N SER A 399 13.54 14.60 -22.35
CA SER A 399 12.11 14.65 -22.70
C SER A 399 11.58 16.05 -22.97
N GLU A 400 12.43 17.07 -22.88
CA GLU A 400 12.05 18.47 -23.03
C GLU A 400 12.25 18.92 -24.48
N LEU A 401 11.13 19.22 -25.15
CA LEU A 401 11.09 19.82 -26.47
C LEU A 401 10.98 21.33 -26.35
N SER A 402 11.91 22.04 -27.00
CA SER A 402 11.89 23.50 -27.12
C SER A 402 11.87 23.91 -28.59
N PHE A 403 11.11 24.95 -28.94
CA PHE A 403 11.09 25.53 -30.28
C PHE A 403 10.56 26.96 -30.27
N LYS A 404 10.96 27.76 -31.27
CA LYS A 404 10.53 29.15 -31.44
C LYS A 404 9.74 29.29 -32.74
N VAL A 405 8.65 30.05 -32.72
CA VAL A 405 7.79 30.26 -33.89
C VAL A 405 7.60 31.76 -34.14
N PRO A 406 7.98 32.28 -35.31
CA PRO A 406 7.72 33.68 -35.64
C PRO A 406 6.20 33.90 -35.77
N ARG A 407 5.71 34.98 -35.15
CA ARG A 407 4.31 35.40 -35.24
C ARG A 407 4.08 36.47 -36.28
N ASN A 408 5.01 37.40 -36.40
CA ASN A 408 5.13 38.44 -37.41
C ASN A 408 6.60 38.94 -37.38
N SER A 409 6.94 39.98 -38.14
CA SER A 409 8.29 40.54 -38.21
C SER A 409 8.87 41.03 -36.86
N LYS A 410 8.03 41.22 -35.82
CA LYS A 410 8.44 41.80 -34.53
C LYS A 410 8.16 40.91 -33.32
N MET A 411 7.57 39.73 -33.49
CA MET A 411 7.11 38.88 -32.39
C MET A 411 7.42 37.41 -32.62
N THR A 412 8.03 36.77 -31.62
CA THR A 412 8.36 35.34 -31.60
C THR A 412 7.72 34.68 -30.39
N MET A 413 7.13 33.50 -30.59
CA MET A 413 6.57 32.66 -29.53
C MET A 413 7.56 31.54 -29.23
N ALA A 414 8.06 31.46 -28.00
CA ALA A 414 8.95 30.39 -27.53
C ALA A 414 8.13 29.33 -26.78
N TYR A 415 8.20 28.10 -27.22
CA TYR A 415 7.58 26.95 -26.56
C TYR A 415 8.64 26.12 -25.87
N LYS A 416 8.29 25.65 -24.68
CA LYS A 416 9.10 24.74 -23.87
C LYS A 416 8.16 23.75 -23.19
N GLY A 417 8.25 22.46 -23.50
CA GLY A 417 7.34 21.46 -22.95
C GLY A 417 7.95 20.07 -22.85
N THR A 418 7.44 19.30 -21.90
CA THR A 418 7.88 17.93 -21.62
C THR A 418 6.98 16.93 -22.33
N ILE A 419 7.58 16.04 -23.11
CA ILE A 419 6.90 14.95 -23.80
C ILE A 419 6.78 13.74 -22.86
N ALA A 420 5.57 13.20 -22.77
CA ALA A 420 5.25 11.96 -22.06
C ALA A 420 4.36 11.10 -22.97
N GLY A 421 4.97 10.17 -23.72
CA GLY A 421 4.29 9.35 -24.72
C GLY A 421 3.71 10.19 -25.86
N ASP A 422 2.38 10.15 -26.03
CA ASP A 422 1.64 10.94 -27.03
C ASP A 422 1.07 12.25 -26.46
N SER A 423 1.54 12.67 -25.28
CA SER A 423 1.17 13.94 -24.67
C SER A 423 2.37 14.86 -24.52
N ILE A 424 2.16 16.16 -24.65
CA ILE A 424 3.14 17.21 -24.36
C ILE A 424 2.48 18.28 -23.48
N SER A 425 3.19 18.80 -22.49
CA SER A 425 2.68 19.93 -21.70
C SER A 425 3.81 20.86 -21.30
N GLY A 426 3.51 22.16 -21.20
CA GLY A 426 4.54 23.14 -20.91
C GLY A 426 4.06 24.58 -20.96
N THR A 427 5.00 25.47 -21.25
CA THR A 427 4.78 26.91 -21.29
C THR A 427 5.14 27.48 -22.65
N MET A 428 4.29 28.40 -23.12
CA MET A 428 4.57 29.26 -24.25
C MET A 428 4.77 30.68 -23.76
N GLU A 429 5.87 31.30 -24.19
CA GLU A 429 6.22 32.68 -23.87
C GLU A 429 6.25 33.52 -25.15
N TYR A 430 5.78 34.76 -25.05
CA TYR A 430 5.93 35.76 -26.10
C TYR A 430 6.00 37.15 -25.47
N ARG A 431 6.64 38.09 -26.17
CA ARG A 431 6.64 39.51 -25.80
C ARG A 431 5.66 40.26 -26.71
N PRO A 432 4.58 40.87 -26.18
CA PRO A 432 3.74 41.83 -26.90
C PRO A 432 4.54 43.10 -27.25
N GLN A 433 3.93 43.99 -28.03
CA GLN A 433 4.54 45.27 -28.42
C GLN A 433 4.87 46.19 -27.22
N ASP A 434 4.24 45.97 -26.07
CA ASP A 434 4.48 46.68 -24.81
C ASP A 434 5.78 46.25 -24.08
N GLY A 435 6.52 45.27 -24.62
CA GLY A 435 7.77 44.78 -24.06
C GLY A 435 7.63 43.82 -22.86
N SER A 436 6.42 43.61 -22.34
CA SER A 436 6.19 42.78 -21.17
C SER A 436 6.29 41.27 -21.48
N PRO A 437 7.00 40.44 -20.69
CA PRO A 437 7.02 39.00 -20.93
C PRO A 437 5.66 38.37 -20.57
N SER A 438 4.97 37.79 -21.54
CA SER A 438 3.72 37.06 -21.31
C SER A 438 3.91 35.55 -21.45
N ARG A 439 3.65 34.82 -20.36
CA ARG A 439 3.66 33.35 -20.30
C ARG A 439 2.25 32.77 -20.31
N ARG A 440 2.03 31.68 -21.05
CA ARG A 440 0.78 30.91 -21.13
C ARG A 440 1.08 29.42 -20.99
N LYS A 441 0.24 28.67 -20.28
CA LYS A 441 0.34 27.20 -20.24
C LYS A 441 -0.22 26.60 -21.52
N PHE A 442 0.36 25.50 -21.98
CA PHE A 442 -0.20 24.70 -23.06
C PHE A 442 -0.15 23.21 -22.74
N SER A 443 -1.07 22.47 -23.35
CA SER A 443 -1.09 21.02 -23.37
C SER A 443 -1.33 20.56 -24.80
N GLY A 444 -0.79 19.42 -25.21
CA GLY A 444 -0.99 18.90 -26.55
C GLY A 444 -0.95 17.39 -26.62
N THR A 445 -1.46 16.89 -27.74
CA THR A 445 -1.57 15.45 -28.03
C THR A 445 -1.04 15.17 -29.42
N ARG A 446 -0.32 14.06 -29.59
CA ARG A 446 0.13 13.57 -30.90
C ARG A 446 -1.08 13.08 -31.70
N GLU A 447 -1.20 13.50 -32.94
CA GLU A 447 -2.17 12.94 -33.87
C GLU A 447 -1.75 11.50 -34.21
N LYS A 448 -2.69 10.56 -34.04
CA LYS A 448 -2.50 9.21 -34.54
C LYS A 448 -2.66 9.25 -36.06
N ARG A 449 -1.73 8.61 -36.77
CA ARG A 449 -1.83 8.42 -38.23
C ARG A 449 -3.08 7.64 -38.58
#